data_AF-A0A6G3D212-F1
#
_entry.id   AF-A0A6G3D212-F1
#
_cell.length_a   1.000
_cell.length_b   1.000
_cell.length_c   1.000
_cell.angle_alpha   90.00
_cell.angle_beta   90.00
_cell.angle_gamma   90.00
#
_symmetry.space_group_name_H-M   'P 1'
#
loop_
_entity.id
_entity.type
_entity.pdbx_description
1 polymer ?
#
loop_
_entity_poly.entity_id
_entity_poly.type
_entity_poly.pdbx_seq_one_letter_code
_entity_poly.pdbx_strand_id
1 'polypeptide(L)' 'MAADLSQIVKAYDVRGVVPDQWDESLAELFGAAFVELTGAGAVVVGHDMRPSSPGLSGAFARGAAARGADV' A
#
# COMPACT_ATOMS: atom_id res chain seq x y z
N MET A 1 16.22 10.42 -4.83
CA MET A 1 16.49 9.73 -3.54
C MET A 1 15.34 8.81 -3.28
N ALA A 2 15.59 7.55 -2.91
CA ALA A 2 14.52 6.67 -2.43
C ALA A 2 13.98 7.23 -1.11
N ALA A 3 12.66 7.18 -0.91
CA ALA A 3 12.05 7.56 0.36
C ALA A 3 12.62 6.70 1.50
N ASP A 4 12.93 7.30 2.65
CA ASP A 4 13.35 6.53 3.82
C ASP A 4 12.14 5.83 4.44
N LEU A 5 11.99 4.55 4.10
CA LEU A 5 10.88 3.71 4.57
C LEU A 5 11.09 3.21 6.00
N SER A 6 12.27 3.37 6.62
CA SER A 6 12.53 2.90 8.00
C SER A 6 11.61 3.58 9.02
N GLN A 7 11.12 4.77 8.68
CA GLN A 7 10.21 5.54 9.52
C GLN A 7 8.77 5.03 9.47
N ILE A 8 8.38 4.23 8.48
CA ILE A 8 7.00 3.74 8.35
C ILE A 8 6.87 2.22 8.30
N VAL A 9 7.86 1.49 7.76
CA VAL A 9 7.88 0.02 7.76
C VAL A 9 8.40 -0.42 9.12
N LYS A 10 7.50 -0.94 9.95
CA LYS A 10 7.78 -1.40 11.31
C LYS A 10 7.85 -2.93 11.35
N ALA A 11 8.11 -3.48 12.54
CA ALA A 11 8.31 -4.90 12.72
C ALA A 11 7.12 -5.77 12.26
N TYR A 12 5.88 -5.24 12.33
CA TYR A 12 4.66 -6.02 12.09
C TYR A 12 3.70 -5.38 11.08
N ASP A 13 3.90 -4.12 10.72
CA ASP A 13 2.99 -3.37 9.85
C ASP A 13 3.66 -2.10 9.29
N VAL A 14 2.94 -1.40 8.43
CA VAL A 14 3.30 -0.08 7.93
C VAL A 14 2.46 0.97 8.66
N ARG A 15 3.09 1.96 9.29
CA ARG A 15 2.43 3.04 10.02
C ARG A 15 3.08 4.38 9.73
N GLY A 16 2.30 5.35 9.29
CA GLY A 16 2.76 6.71 9.02
C GLY A 16 1.61 7.72 9.08
N VAL A 17 1.96 8.99 9.26
CA VAL A 17 1.04 10.12 9.18
C VAL A 17 0.78 10.47 7.72
N VAL A 18 -0.49 10.67 7.38
CA VAL A 18 -0.94 11.08 6.03
C VAL A 18 -1.13 12.60 6.02
N PRO A 19 -0.67 13.33 4.98
CA PRO A 19 0.03 12.83 3.78
C PRO A 19 1.57 12.79 3.91
N ASP A 20 2.13 13.30 5.01
CA ASP A 20 3.56 13.65 5.08
C ASP A 20 4.53 12.45 5.01
N GLN A 21 4.18 11.35 5.68
CA GLN A 21 5.00 10.13 5.72
C GLN A 21 4.47 9.04 4.81
N TRP A 22 3.18 9.09 4.49
CA TRP A 22 2.49 8.10 3.66
C TRP A 22 1.37 8.77 2.88
N ASP A 23 1.42 8.64 1.56
CA ASP A 23 0.42 9.11 0.61
C ASP A 23 -0.06 7.99 -0.34
N GLU A 24 -0.96 8.34 -1.25
CA GLU A 24 -1.49 7.39 -2.25
C GLU A 24 -0.41 6.87 -3.20
N SER A 25 0.56 7.69 -3.58
CA SER A 25 1.65 7.27 -4.47
C SER A 25 2.47 6.13 -3.85
N LEU A 26 2.79 6.27 -2.56
CA LEU A 26 3.53 5.25 -1.82
C LEU A 26 2.66 4.02 -1.53
N ALA A 27 1.36 4.19 -1.27
CA ALA A 27 0.43 3.06 -1.13
C ALA A 27 0.35 2.22 -2.43
N GLU A 28 0.34 2.85 -3.59
CA GLU A 28 0.37 2.17 -4.90
C GLU A 28 1.66 1.35 -5.07
N LEU A 29 2.82 1.92 -4.70
CA LEU A 29 4.07 1.19 -4.71
C LEU A 29 4.06 -0.02 -3.76
N PHE A 30 3.46 0.11 -2.57
CA PHE A 30 3.31 -1.02 -1.65
C PHE A 30 2.42 -2.12 -2.22
N GLY A 31 1.33 -1.78 -2.91
CA GLY A 31 0.47 -2.75 -3.59
C GLY A 31 1.22 -3.55 -4.63
N ALA A 32 1.98 -2.87 -5.50
CA ALA A 32 2.80 -3.51 -6.51
C ALA A 32 3.87 -4.42 -5.87
N ALA A 33 4.59 -3.90 -4.86
CA ALA A 33 5.63 -4.64 -4.17
C ALA A 33 5.08 -5.88 -3.43
N PHE A 34 3.87 -5.80 -2.87
CA PHE A 34 3.23 -6.93 -2.19
C PHE A 34 3.00 -8.09 -3.17
N VAL A 35 2.47 -7.82 -4.37
CA VAL A 35 2.25 -8.86 -5.39
C VAL A 35 3.57 -9.42 -5.91
N GLU A 36 4.57 -8.57 -6.19
CA GLU A 36 5.89 -9.03 -6.64
C GLU A 36 6.58 -9.93 -5.60
N LEU A 37 6.46 -9.61 -4.31
CA LEU A 37 7.09 -10.37 -3.24
C LEU A 37 6.36 -11.69 -2.95
N THR A 38 5.03 -11.68 -2.99
CA THR A 38 4.21 -12.83 -2.58
C THR A 38 3.83 -13.76 -3.74
N GLY A 39 3.82 -13.25 -4.98
CA GLY A 39 3.30 -13.95 -6.15
C GLY A 39 1.77 -14.12 -6.13
N ALA A 40 1.05 -13.30 -5.35
CA ALA A 40 -0.40 -13.43 -5.20
C ALA A 40 -1.15 -13.16 -6.51
N GLY A 41 -1.99 -14.11 -6.93
CA GLY A 41 -2.91 -13.94 -8.07
C GLY A 41 -4.22 -13.25 -7.70
N ALA A 42 -4.54 -13.14 -6.41
CA ALA A 42 -5.69 -12.41 -5.89
C ALA A 42 -5.37 -11.84 -4.50
N VAL A 43 -5.88 -10.64 -4.20
CA VAL A 43 -5.64 -9.93 -2.93
C VAL A 43 -6.94 -9.32 -2.42
N VAL A 44 -7.36 -9.67 -1.20
CA VAL A 44 -8.51 -9.01 -0.56
C VAL A 44 -8.04 -7.71 0.10
N VAL A 45 -8.71 -6.60 -0.23
CA VAL A 45 -8.44 -5.29 0.39
C VAL A 45 -9.60 -4.87 1.28
N GLY A 46 -9.27 -4.42 2.49
CA GLY A 46 -10.21 -3.81 3.43
C GLY A 46 -9.59 -2.59 4.08
N HIS A 47 -10.43 -1.66 4.55
CA HIS A 47 -9.97 -0.42 5.17
C HIS A 47 -10.89 0.01 6.33
N ASP A 48 -10.38 0.82 7.25
CA ASP A 48 -11.15 1.34 8.38
C ASP A 48 -11.96 2.61 8.00
N MET A 49 -12.56 3.26 9.01
CA MET A 49 -13.40 4.44 8.86
C MET A 49 -12.66 5.78 8.65
N ARG A 50 -11.33 5.81 8.58
CA ARG A 50 -10.59 7.09 8.44
C ARG A 50 -10.86 7.72 7.07
N PRO A 51 -10.91 9.07 6.97
CA PRO A 51 -11.09 9.75 5.68
C PRO A 51 -10.03 9.42 4.63
N SER A 52 -8.79 9.13 5.05
CA SER A 52 -7.69 8.74 4.16
C SER A 52 -7.79 7.29 3.67
N SER A 53 -8.54 6.44 4.36
CA SER A 53 -8.54 4.99 4.14
C SER A 53 -9.06 4.57 2.77
N PRO A 54 -10.17 5.14 2.23
CA PRO A 54 -10.60 4.84 0.86
C PRO A 54 -9.55 5.17 -0.20
N GLY A 55 -8.86 6.31 -0.07
CA GLY A 55 -7.80 6.73 -1.01
C GLY A 55 -6.59 5.79 -0.98
N LEU A 56 -6.06 5.51 0.21
CA LEU A 56 -4.90 4.63 0.38
C LEU A 56 -5.19 3.18 -0.04
N SER A 57 -6.34 2.63 0.34
CA SER A 57 -6.72 1.27 -0.04
C SER A 57 -6.96 1.14 -1.55
N GLY A 58 -7.60 2.13 -2.17
CA GLY A 58 -7.76 2.20 -3.62
C GLY A 58 -6.42 2.29 -4.35
N ALA A 59 -5.47 3.08 -3.84
CA ALA A 59 -4.13 3.17 -4.40
C ALA A 59 -3.35 1.85 -4.30
N PHE A 60 -3.38 1.21 -3.13
CA PHE A 60 -2.80 -0.12 -2.95
C PHE A 60 -3.39 -1.14 -3.93
N ALA A 61 -4.72 -1.17 -4.07
CA ALA A 61 -5.42 -2.04 -5.02
C ALA A 61 -4.98 -1.81 -6.46
N ARG A 62 -4.84 -0.54 -6.90
CA ARG A 62 -4.31 -0.20 -8.23
C ARG A 62 -2.90 -0.76 -8.45
N GLY A 63 -2.02 -0.60 -7.45
CA GLY A 63 -0.65 -1.10 -7.51
C GLY A 63 -0.59 -2.62 -7.62
N ALA A 64 -1.40 -3.32 -6.82
CA ALA A 64 -1.50 -4.78 -6.87
C ALA A 64 -2.07 -5.26 -8.22
N ALA A 65 -3.15 -4.65 -8.71
CA ALA A 65 -3.76 -4.98 -10.00
C ALA A 65 -2.81 -4.73 -11.18
N ALA A 66 -1.98 -3.68 -11.13
CA ALA A 66 -0.95 -3.41 -12.12
C ALA A 66 0.12 -4.53 -12.21
N ARG A 67 0.20 -5.40 -11.20
CA ARG A 67 1.07 -6.59 -11.17
C ARG A 67 0.31 -7.90 -11.42
N GLY A 68 -0.93 -7.82 -11.85
CA GLY A 68 -1.72 -8.95 -12.32
C GLY A 68 -2.52 -9.67 -11.23
N ALA A 69 -2.62 -9.11 -10.02
CA ALA A 69 -3.53 -9.63 -9.00
C ALA A 69 -4.98 -9.18 -9.27
N ASP A 70 -5.94 -10.08 -9.04
CA ASP A 70 -7.36 -9.72 -8.88
C ASP A 70 -7.59 -9.12 -7.50
N VAL A 71 -8.31 -8.00 -7.39
CA VAL A 71 -8.45 -7.23 -6.14
C VAL A 71 -9.90 -6.84 -5.87
#